data_AF-A0A447TEK2-F1
#
_entry.id   AF-A0A447TEK2-F1
#
_cell.length_a   1.000
_cell.length_b   1.000
_cell.length_c   1.000
_cell.angle_alpha   90.00
_cell.angle_beta   90.00
_cell.angle_gamma   90.00
#
_symmetry.space_group_name_H-M   'P 1'
#
loop_
_entity.id
_entity.type
_entity.pdbx_description
1 polymer ?
#
loop_
_entity_poly.entity_id
_entity_poly.type
_entity_poly.pdbx_seq_one_letter_code
_entity_poly.pdbx_strand_id
1 'polypeptide(L)'
;MAAQDDDVWLWATLTEHGDAAVAQRAPELLALLMQDCGYAQGGRLQLALNEGALELRALVRSDRLEDGRAFSDALHGFFDSLERCCETVLR
;
A
#
# COMPACT_ATOMS: atom_id res chain seq x y z
N MET A 1 -23.69 -9.79 -15.89
CA MET A 1 -22.54 -9.07 -16.46
C MET A 1 -21.31 -9.67 -15.81
N ALA A 2 -20.47 -10.34 -16.59
CA ALA A 2 -19.42 -11.24 -16.12
C ALA A 2 -18.22 -10.47 -15.54
N ALA A 3 -17.53 -11.13 -14.62
CA ALA A 3 -16.42 -10.65 -13.81
C ALA A 3 -15.27 -10.03 -14.62
N GLN A 4 -14.71 -8.95 -14.08
CA GLN A 4 -13.40 -8.44 -14.47
C GLN A 4 -12.76 -7.81 -13.23
N ASP A 5 -12.26 -8.64 -12.34
CA ASP A 5 -11.30 -8.23 -11.30
C ASP A 5 -10.03 -9.08 -11.53
N ASP A 6 -9.31 -8.80 -12.62
CA ASP A 6 -7.94 -9.31 -12.86
C ASP A 6 -6.89 -8.44 -12.13
N ASP A 7 -7.34 -7.70 -11.12
CA ASP A 7 -6.54 -6.76 -10.36
C ASP A 7 -5.71 -7.49 -9.31
N VAL A 8 -4.39 -7.35 -9.39
CA VAL A 8 -3.47 -7.88 -8.38
C VAL A 8 -3.19 -6.80 -7.34
N TRP A 9 -3.53 -7.09 -6.10
CA TRP A 9 -3.27 -6.19 -4.98
C TRP A 9 -2.07 -6.68 -4.15
N LEU A 10 -1.26 -5.74 -3.69
CA LEU A 10 -0.37 -5.94 -2.55
C LEU A 10 -0.97 -5.22 -1.35
N TRP A 11 -1.04 -5.89 -0.20
CA TRP A 11 -1.54 -5.29 1.02
C TRP A 11 -0.85 -5.83 2.26
N ALA A 12 -0.84 -4.99 3.30
CA ALA A 12 -0.36 -5.36 4.63
C ALA A 12 -1.13 -4.57 5.70
N THR A 13 -1.45 -5.23 6.80
CA THR A 13 -2.01 -4.58 7.98
C THR A 13 -0.95 -3.73 8.66
N LEU A 14 -1.24 -2.44 8.85
CA LEU A 14 -0.37 -1.48 9.55
C LEU A 14 -0.62 -1.49 11.06
N THR A 15 -1.89 -1.56 11.46
CA THR A 15 -2.29 -1.65 12.87
C THR A 15 -3.68 -2.27 12.99
N GLU A 16 -3.91 -2.99 14.07
CA GLU A 16 -5.21 -3.54 14.45
C GLU A 16 -5.94 -2.52 15.31
N HIS A 17 -7.16 -2.16 14.93
CA HIS A 17 -7.96 -1.07 15.50
C HIS A 17 -7.37 0.31 15.16
N GLY A 18 -8.20 1.20 14.58
CA GLY A 18 -7.85 2.56 14.18
C GLY A 18 -7.32 3.38 15.37
N ASP A 19 -6.04 3.20 15.64
CA ASP A 19 -5.41 3.54 16.90
C ASP A 19 -5.15 5.04 16.99
N ALA A 20 -5.12 5.57 18.21
CA ALA A 20 -4.78 6.96 18.45
C ALA A 20 -3.41 7.34 17.85
N ALA A 21 -2.52 6.37 17.63
CA ALA A 21 -1.25 6.53 16.93
C ALA A 21 -1.42 6.99 15.47
N VAL A 22 -2.36 6.41 14.71
CA VAL A 22 -2.63 6.82 13.32
C VAL A 22 -3.16 8.24 13.28
N ALA A 23 -4.08 8.59 14.19
CA ALA A 23 -4.62 9.94 14.26
C ALA A 23 -3.55 11.00 14.57
N GLN A 24 -2.57 10.66 15.42
CA GLN A 24 -1.45 11.53 15.76
C GLN A 24 -0.43 11.69 14.61
N ARG A 25 -0.33 10.70 13.73
CA ARG A 25 0.63 10.66 12.60
C ARG A 25 -0.02 10.83 11.23
N ALA A 26 -1.29 11.25 11.19
CA ALA A 26 -2.05 11.40 9.96
C ALA A 26 -1.38 12.37 8.94
N PRO A 27 -0.77 13.49 9.34
CA PRO A 27 -0.06 14.37 8.41
C PRO A 27 1.11 13.68 7.71
N GLU A 28 1.94 12.95 8.46
CA GLU A 28 3.11 12.25 7.93
C GLU A 28 2.69 11.06 7.04
N LEU A 29 1.65 10.33 7.45
CA LEU A 29 1.07 9.26 6.67
C LEU A 29 0.50 9.78 5.34
N LEU A 30 -0.22 10.92 5.37
CA LEU A 30 -0.72 11.55 4.16
C LEU A 30 0.42 12.01 3.23
N ALA A 31 1.48 12.60 3.79
CA ALA A 31 2.64 13.01 3.01
C ALA A 31 3.30 11.81 2.30
N LEU A 32 3.37 10.66 2.96
CA LEU A 32 3.88 9.41 2.38
C LEU A 32 2.98 8.91 1.25
N LEU A 33 1.65 8.90 1.43
CA LEU A 33 0.70 8.47 0.40
C LEU A 33 0.73 9.38 -0.84
N MET A 34 1.07 10.65 -0.67
CA MET A 34 1.24 11.62 -1.76
C MET A 34 2.57 11.48 -2.51
N GLN A 35 3.46 10.56 -2.13
CA GLN A 35 4.69 10.27 -2.88
C GLN A 35 4.42 9.38 -4.08
N ASP A 36 5.22 9.52 -5.14
CA ASP A 36 5.04 8.74 -6.36
C ASP A 36 5.39 7.27 -6.09
N CYS A 37 4.55 6.37 -6.59
CA CYS A 37 4.68 4.93 -6.41
C CYS A 37 4.67 4.24 -7.78
N GLY A 38 5.87 3.95 -8.30
CA GLY A 38 6.06 3.47 -9.68
C GLY A 38 5.56 2.06 -9.99
N TYR A 39 5.18 1.28 -8.97
CA TYR A 39 4.56 -0.04 -9.13
C TYR A 39 3.04 -0.03 -8.94
N ALA A 40 2.47 1.06 -8.42
CA ALA A 40 1.03 1.16 -8.17
C ALA A 40 0.28 1.75 -9.38
N GLN A 41 -0.87 1.16 -9.69
CA GLN A 41 -1.83 1.67 -10.65
C GLN A 41 -2.35 3.02 -10.14
N GLY A 42 -2.27 4.06 -10.99
CA GLY A 42 -2.53 5.44 -10.57
C GLY A 42 -1.38 6.11 -9.82
N GLY A 43 -0.25 5.43 -9.62
CA GLY A 43 1.01 6.02 -9.14
C GLY A 43 1.05 6.34 -7.65
N ARG A 44 0.13 5.81 -6.85
CA ARG A 44 -0.02 6.12 -5.42
C ARG A 44 -0.33 4.87 -4.60
N LEU A 45 0.14 4.85 -3.36
CA LEU A 45 -0.33 3.91 -2.34
C LEU A 45 -1.70 4.33 -1.82
N GLN A 46 -2.41 3.37 -1.23
CA GLN A 46 -3.74 3.57 -0.69
C GLN A 46 -3.81 3.07 0.74
N LEU A 47 -4.75 3.63 1.50
CA LEU A 47 -5.16 3.08 2.78
C LEU A 47 -6.57 2.54 2.66
N ALA A 48 -6.83 1.43 3.34
CA ALA A 48 -8.17 0.89 3.50
C ALA A 48 -8.41 0.51 4.96
N LEU A 49 -9.65 0.66 5.41
CA LEU A 49 -10.10 0.06 6.65
C LEU A 49 -10.73 -1.29 6.31
N ASN A 50 -10.14 -2.38 6.81
CA ASN A 50 -10.60 -3.74 6.59
C ASN A 50 -10.79 -4.43 7.94
N GLU A 51 -12.02 -4.85 8.25
CA GLU A 51 -12.36 -5.50 9.53
C GLU A 51 -11.83 -4.77 10.78
N GLY A 52 -11.80 -3.44 10.74
CA GLY A 52 -11.31 -2.60 11.85
C GLY A 52 -9.79 -2.39 11.88
N ALA A 53 -9.04 -3.05 11.01
CA ALA A 53 -7.60 -2.86 10.82
C ALA A 53 -7.32 -1.87 9.70
N LEU A 54 -6.30 -1.03 9.88
CA LEU A 54 -5.81 -0.14 8.83
C LEU A 54 -4.81 -0.92 7.97
N GLU A 55 -5.03 -0.95 6.67
CA GLU A 55 -4.15 -1.62 5.71
C GLU A 55 -3.51 -0.62 4.75
N LEU A 56 -2.23 -0.83 4.48
CA LEU A 56 -1.54 -0.24 3.33
C LEU A 56 -1.82 -1.12 2.11
N ARG A 57 -2.22 -0.51 0.99
CA ARG A 57 -2.56 -1.21 -0.25
C ARG A 57 -1.90 -0.58 -1.46
N ALA A 58 -1.60 -1.42 -2.45
CA ALA A 58 -1.21 -1.02 -3.79
C ALA A 58 -1.92 -1.92 -4.80
N LEU A 59 -2.70 -1.33 -5.70
CA LEU A 59 -3.12 -2.02 -6.91
C LEU A 59 -1.91 -2.08 -7.84
N VAL A 60 -1.45 -3.26 -8.22
CA VAL A 60 -0.24 -3.42 -9.03
C VAL A 60 -0.54 -3.05 -10.47
N ARG A 61 0.35 -2.26 -11.08
CA ARG A 61 0.25 -1.95 -12.52
C ARG A 61 0.39 -3.22 -13.34
N SER A 62 -0.35 -3.31 -14.44
CA SER A 62 -0.29 -4.46 -15.34
C SER A 62 1.11 -4.73 -15.93
N ASP A 63 1.90 -3.68 -16.17
CA ASP A 63 3.29 -3.80 -16.65
C ASP A 63 4.23 -4.49 -15.63
N ARG A 64 3.86 -4.52 -14.36
CA ARG A 64 4.58 -5.25 -13.31
C ARG A 64 4.15 -6.71 -13.20
N LEU A 65 3.15 -7.14 -13.96
CA LEU A 65 2.63 -8.51 -13.95
C LEU A 65 3.07 -9.31 -15.19
N GLU A 66 3.81 -8.70 -16.12
CA GLU A 66 4.25 -9.33 -17.37
C GLU A 66 5.26 -10.46 -17.15
N ASP A 67 6.12 -10.33 -16.13
CA ASP A 67 7.08 -11.36 -15.75
C ASP A 67 7.42 -11.34 -14.26
N GLY A 68 8.05 -12.42 -13.79
CA GLY A 68 8.40 -12.60 -12.38
C GLY A 68 9.44 -11.61 -11.86
N ARG A 69 10.30 -11.04 -12.72
CA ARG A 69 11.27 -10.03 -12.31
C ARG A 69 10.56 -8.70 -12.07
N ALA A 70 9.71 -8.27 -12.99
CA ALA A 70 8.92 -7.05 -12.85
C ALA A 70 8.02 -7.10 -11.61
N PHE A 71 7.43 -8.27 -11.32
CA PHE A 71 6.62 -8.45 -10.12
C PHE A 71 7.47 -8.49 -8.85
N SER A 72 8.64 -9.13 -8.88
CA SER A 72 9.59 -9.11 -7.76
C SER A 72 10.08 -7.70 -7.43
N ASP A 73 10.27 -6.85 -8.43
CA ASP A 73 10.63 -5.44 -8.22
C ASP A 73 9.48 -4.67 -7.57
N ALA A 74 8.23 -4.95 -7.96
CA ALA A 74 7.04 -4.39 -7.31
C ALA A 74 6.89 -4.85 -5.85
N LEU A 75 7.17 -6.13 -5.55
CA LEU A 75 7.19 -6.66 -4.19
C LEU A 75 8.24 -5.96 -3.32
N HIS A 76 9.48 -5.85 -3.80
CA HIS A 76 10.52 -5.12 -3.07
C HIS A 76 10.12 -3.66 -2.81
N GLY A 77 9.60 -2.96 -3.82
CA GLY A 77 9.13 -1.59 -3.65
C GLY A 77 7.95 -1.47 -2.67
N PHE A 78 7.11 -2.50 -2.57
CA PHE A 78 6.04 -2.56 -1.57
C PHE A 78 6.60 -2.75 -0.15
N PHE A 79 7.57 -3.64 0.03
CA PHE A 79 8.25 -3.79 1.33
C PHE A 79 8.94 -2.50 1.79
N ASP A 80 9.68 -1.82 0.90
CA ASP A 80 10.32 -0.53 1.23
C ASP A 80 9.29 0.53 1.67
N SER A 81 8.12 0.56 1.02
CA SER A 81 7.03 1.47 1.40
C SER A 81 6.39 1.09 2.73
N LEU A 82 6.22 -0.22 2.98
CA LEU A 82 5.68 -0.72 4.24
C LEU A 82 6.63 -0.38 5.40
N GLU A 83 7.92 -0.58 5.24
CA GLU A 83 8.93 -0.21 6.25
C GLU A 83 8.87 1.29 6.58
N ARG A 84 8.89 2.16 5.56
CA ARG A 84 8.74 3.61 5.77
C ARG A 84 7.43 3.98 6.48
N CYS A 85 6.35 3.29 6.15
CA CYS A 85 5.05 3.52 6.77
C CYS A 85 5.07 3.10 8.25
N CYS A 86 5.64 1.93 8.56
CA CYS A 86 5.83 1.44 9.92
C CYS A 86 6.71 2.39 10.75
N GLU A 87 7.82 2.89 10.20
CA GLU A 87 8.68 3.87 10.88
C GLU A 87 7.97 5.20 11.18
N THR A 88 7.01 5.58 10.34
CA THR A 88 6.24 6.82 10.49
C THR A 88 5.09 6.67 11.49
N VAL A 89 4.41 5.53 11.48
CA VAL A 89 3.18 5.28 12.28
C VAL A 89 3.48 4.68 13.65
N LEU A 90 4.50 3.83 13.77
CA LEU A 90 4.80 3.08 15.01
C LEU A 90 5.89 3.72 15.88
N ARG A 91 6.33 4.95 15.57
CA ARG A 91 7.37 5.68 16.30
C ARG A 91 6.85 7.00 16.87
#